data_AF-A0A7J9MSB5-F1
#
_entry.id   AF-A0A7J9MSB5-F1
#
_cell.length_a   1.000
_cell.length_b   1.000
_cell.length_c   1.000
_cell.angle_alpha   90.00
_cell.angle_beta   90.00
_cell.angle_gamma   90.00
#
_symmetry.space_group_name_H-M   'P 1'
#
loop_
_entity.id
_entity.type
_entity.pdbx_description
1 polymer ?
#
loop_
_entity_poly.entity_id
_entity_poly.type
_entity_poly.pdbx_seq_one_letter_code
_entity_poly.pdbx_strand_id
1 'polypeptide(L)'
;VNVPKTKKTYCKSKECRKHTLHKVTQYKKGKDSLAAQGKRRYDRKQSGYGGQTKPVFHKKSPSLCIYIYMTMYLLNRQRPPRRLC
;
A
#
# COMPACT_ATOMS: atom_id res chain seq x y z
N VAL A 1 -5.02 13.43 -12.05
CA VAL A 1 -4.50 14.66 -11.40
C VAL A 1 -2.99 14.75 -11.57
N ASN A 2 -2.45 15.94 -11.85
CA ASN A 2 -1.01 16.15 -12.01
C ASN A 2 -0.35 16.36 -10.62
N VAL A 3 0.71 15.61 -10.31
CA VAL A 3 1.41 15.66 -9.02
C VAL A 3 2.87 16.00 -9.26
N PRO A 4 3.45 16.99 -8.56
CA PRO A 4 4.85 17.36 -8.75
C PRO A 4 5.78 16.22 -8.31
N LYS A 5 6.88 16.03 -9.04
CA LYS A 5 7.88 14.99 -8.75
C LYS A 5 8.66 15.25 -7.45
N THR A 6 8.63 16.48 -6.94
CA THR A 6 9.28 16.89 -5.69
C THR A 6 8.30 17.69 -4.81
N LYS A 7 8.40 17.53 -3.49
CA LYS A 7 7.60 18.30 -2.52
C LYS A 7 8.44 18.67 -1.30
N LYS A 8 8.31 19.92 -0.83
CA LYS A 8 8.87 20.36 0.45
C LYS A 8 7.94 19.96 1.59
N THR A 9 8.43 19.15 2.52
CA THR A 9 7.60 18.64 3.63
C THR A 9 8.49 18.23 4.81
N TYR A 10 7.89 18.11 6.00
CA TYR A 10 8.63 17.93 7.24
C TYR A 10 9.24 16.53 7.32
N CYS A 11 10.56 16.44 7.49
CA CYS A 11 11.22 15.18 7.73
C CYS A 11 11.19 14.84 9.23
N LYS A 12 10.55 13.71 9.56
CA LYS A 12 10.45 13.20 10.94
C LYS A 12 11.69 12.45 11.43
N SER A 13 12.69 12.26 10.57
CA SER A 13 13.92 11.61 10.99
C SER A 13 14.58 12.38 12.13
N LYS A 14 15.17 11.64 13.07
CA LYS A 14 15.83 12.20 14.26
C LYS A 14 16.91 13.22 13.86
N GLU A 15 17.55 13.00 12.71
CA GLU A 15 18.63 13.82 12.15
C GLU A 15 18.12 15.05 11.39
N CYS A 16 16.92 14.99 10.82
CA CYS A 16 16.47 16.01 9.88
C CYS A 16 15.62 17.09 10.55
N ARG A 17 14.61 16.72 11.36
CA ARG A 17 13.67 17.62 12.10
C ARG A 17 13.31 18.95 11.44
N LYS A 18 13.36 19.04 10.11
CA LYS A 18 13.23 20.26 9.29
C LYS A 18 12.52 19.94 7.99
N HIS A 19 12.03 20.98 7.31
CA HIS A 19 11.40 20.84 6.01
C HIS A 19 12.44 20.68 4.91
N THR A 20 12.48 19.50 4.31
CA THR A 20 13.40 19.14 3.23
C THR A 20 12.63 18.87 1.93
N LEU A 21 13.34 18.84 0.80
CA LEU A 21 12.78 18.42 -0.48
C LEU A 21 12.73 16.89 -0.54
N HIS A 22 11.57 16.32 -0.85
CA HIS A 22 11.35 14.89 -0.98
C HIS A 22 10.92 14.52 -2.38
N LYS A 23 11.47 13.42 -2.90
CA LYS A 23 11.05 12.82 -4.16
C LYS A 23 9.72 12.09 -3.98
N VAL A 24 8.79 12.38 -4.87
CA VAL A 24 7.46 11.76 -4.89
C VAL A 24 7.50 10.56 -5.82
N THR A 25 7.12 9.40 -5.33
CA THR A 25 7.02 8.18 -6.13
C THR A 25 5.63 7.58 -5.99
N GLN A 26 5.13 6.97 -7.05
CA GLN A 26 3.90 6.20 -6.97
C GLN A 26 4.21 4.86 -6.29
N TYR A 27 3.38 4.50 -5.32
CA TYR A 27 3.46 3.18 -4.71
C TYR A 27 3.06 2.14 -5.74
N LYS A 28 3.84 1.07 -5.82
CA LYS A 28 3.46 -0.17 -6.47
C LYS A 28 3.35 -1.24 -5.41
N LYS A 29 2.29 -2.03 -5.44
CA LYS A 29 2.17 -3.19 -4.57
C LYS A 29 3.33 -4.14 -4.87
N GLY A 30 4.07 -4.55 -3.84
CA GLY A 30 5.12 -5.57 -3.97
C GLY A 30 4.54 -6.96 -4.20
N LYS A 31 5.42 -7.94 -4.43
CA LYS A 31 5.04 -9.36 -4.51
C LYS A 31 4.47 -9.83 -3.17
N ASP A 32 3.37 -10.56 -3.21
CA ASP A 32 2.77 -11.14 -2.00
C ASP A 32 3.70 -12.23 -1.43
N SER A 33 3.92 -12.22 -0.12
CA SER A 33 4.77 -13.19 0.57
C SER A 33 4.03 -14.50 0.85
N LEU A 34 4.64 -15.63 0.51
CA LEU A 34 4.09 -16.98 0.75
C LEU A 34 4.16 -17.38 2.23
N ALA A 35 5.14 -16.87 2.97
CA ALA A 35 5.33 -17.19 4.38
C ALA A 35 4.34 -16.46 5.31
N ALA A 36 3.53 -15.54 4.78
CA ALA A 36 2.51 -14.82 5.55
C ALA A 36 1.54 -15.81 6.19
N GLN A 37 1.16 -15.56 7.45
CA GLN A 37 0.28 -16.45 8.22
C GLN A 37 -1.06 -16.69 7.50
N GLY A 38 -1.62 -15.64 6.87
CA GLY A 38 -2.86 -15.74 6.11
C GLY A 38 -2.75 -16.65 4.89
N LYS A 39 -1.64 -16.56 4.14
CA LYS A 39 -1.38 -17.40 2.97
C LYS A 39 -1.16 -18.86 3.36
N ARG A 40 -0.32 -19.13 4.37
CA ARG A 40 -0.13 -20.48 4.93
C ARG A 40 -1.44 -21.13 5.37
N ARG A 41 -2.32 -20.37 6.04
CA ARG A 41 -3.65 -20.84 6.45
C ARG A 41 -4.55 -21.13 5.26
N TYR A 42 -4.54 -20.27 4.25
CA TYR A 42 -5.33 -20.43 3.03
C TYR A 42 -4.91 -21.68 2.26
N ASP A 43 -3.61 -21.87 2.04
CA ASP A 43 -3.08 -23.01 1.28
C ASP A 43 -3.37 -24.35 1.96
N ARG A 44 -3.23 -24.41 3.30
CA ARG A 44 -3.63 -25.57 4.09
C ARG A 44 -5.14 -25.83 4.06
N LYS A 45 -5.97 -24.79 3.99
CA LYS A 45 -7.42 -24.96 3.86
C LYS A 45 -7.78 -25.44 2.46
N GLN A 46 -7.01 -25.03 1.46
CA GLN A 46 -7.27 -25.30 0.05
C GLN A 46 -6.79 -26.68 -0.40
N SER A 47 -5.93 -27.35 0.38
CA SER A 47 -5.45 -28.70 0.07
C SER A 47 -6.53 -29.78 0.32
N GLY A 48 -6.64 -30.73 -0.60
CA GLY A 48 -7.58 -31.85 -0.54
C GLY A 48 -8.73 -31.73 -1.54
N TYR A 49 -9.74 -32.57 -1.38
CA TYR A 49 -10.96 -32.54 -2.18
C TYR A 49 -11.97 -31.56 -1.56
N GLY A 50 -12.75 -30.86 -2.37
CA GLY A 50 -13.76 -29.89 -1.89
C GLY A 50 -13.76 -28.52 -2.58
N GLY A 51 -12.91 -28.32 -3.58
CA GLY A 51 -12.94 -27.12 -4.42
C GLY A 51 -12.53 -25.83 -3.70
N GLN A 52 -13.13 -24.70 -4.08
CA GLN A 52 -12.77 -23.37 -3.58
C GLN A 52 -13.28 -23.15 -2.14
N THR A 53 -12.39 -22.94 -1.17
CA THR A 53 -12.76 -22.92 0.26
C THR A 53 -13.07 -21.54 0.86
N LYS A 54 -12.88 -20.48 0.07
CA LYS A 54 -13.12 -19.07 0.46
C LYS A 54 -13.80 -18.31 -0.68
N PRO A 55 -14.73 -17.39 -0.38
CA PRO A 55 -15.44 -16.66 -1.43
C PRO A 55 -14.48 -15.79 -2.24
N VAL A 56 -14.57 -15.90 -3.56
CA VAL A 56 -13.90 -14.99 -4.50
C VAL A 56 -14.81 -13.78 -4.71
N PHE A 57 -14.24 -12.58 -4.68
CA PHE A 57 -15.00 -11.35 -4.89
C PHE A 57 -15.12 -11.07 -6.40
N HIS A 58 -16.34 -11.18 -6.93
CA HIS A 58 -16.61 -11.06 -8.37
C HIS A 58 -17.03 -9.65 -8.82
N LYS A 59 -17.69 -8.88 -7.95
CA LYS A 59 -18.26 -7.57 -8.30
C LYS A 59 -17.30 -6.44 -7.97
N LYS A 60 -16.33 -6.18 -8.85
CA LYS A 60 -15.42 -5.04 -8.71
C LYS A 60 -16.12 -3.76 -9.18
N SER A 61 -16.46 -2.85 -8.26
CA SER A 61 -16.74 -1.45 -8.62
C SER A 61 -15.41 -0.69 -8.68
N PRO A 62 -14.98 -0.20 -9.85
CA PRO A 62 -13.76 0.60 -9.95
C PRO A 62 -14.08 2.05 -9.53
N SER A 63 -14.27 2.30 -8.24
CA SER A 63 -14.11 3.66 -7.72
C SER A 63 -12.61 3.92 -7.54
N LEU A 64 -12.13 4.89 -8.30
CA LEU A 64 -10.75 5.21 -8.64
C LEU A 64 -9.81 5.34 -7.43
N CYS A 65 -9.40 4.22 -6.81
CA CYS A 65 -8.34 4.18 -5.81
C CYS A 65 -6.98 4.18 -6.52
N ILE A 66 -6.69 5.22 -7.31
CA ILE A 66 -5.31 5.49 -7.71
C ILE A 66 -4.63 5.99 -6.44
N TYR A 67 -3.85 5.11 -5.82
CA TYR A 67 -3.14 5.47 -4.63
C TYR A 67 -2.02 6.46 -4.96
N ILE A 68 -2.33 7.75 -4.91
CA ILE A 68 -1.34 8.83 -4.93
C ILE A 68 -0.73 8.89 -3.55
N TYR A 69 0.15 7.92 -3.26
CA TYR A 69 0.97 7.98 -2.06
C TYR A 69 2.01 9.07 -2.28
N MET A 70 1.91 10.13 -1.49
CA MET A 70 3.09 10.92 -1.14
C MET A 70 3.98 10.03 -0.28
N THR A 71 4.89 9.27 -0.91
CA THR A 71 5.94 8.55 -0.21
C THR A 71 6.91 9.53 0.44
N MET A 72 6.54 10.06 1.60
CA MET A 72 7.51 10.58 2.56
C MET A 72 8.11 9.39 3.30
N TYR A 73 9.21 8.86 2.78
CA TYR A 73 10.23 8.29 3.66
C TYR A 73 10.93 9.52 4.27
N LEU A 74 10.93 9.75 5.58
CA LEU A 74 11.39 8.83 6.60
C LEU A 74 10.48 8.79 7.85
N LEU A 75 10.32 7.56 8.34
CA LEU A 75 9.82 7.14 9.66
C LEU A 75 8.31 7.28 9.90
N ASN A 76 7.62 6.18 9.60
CA ASN A 76 6.44 5.69 10.32
C ASN A 76 5.33 6.72 10.56
N ARG A 77 4.84 7.35 9.50
CA ARG A 77 3.46 7.84 9.48
C ARG A 77 2.75 7.28 8.26
N GLN A 78 2.09 6.14 8.43
CA GLN A 78 0.99 5.77 7.55
C GLN A 78 -0.16 6.75 7.87
N ARG A 79 -0.12 7.99 7.35
CA ARG A 79 -1.39 8.72 7.24
C ARG A 79 -2.18 7.93 6.19
N PRO A 80 -3.38 7.43 6.49
CA PRO A 80 -4.20 6.80 5.47
C PRO A 80 -4.33 7.81 4.32
N PRO A 81 -4.04 7.43 3.07
CA PRO A 81 -4.27 8.33 1.96
C PRO A 81 -5.73 8.78 2.04
N ARG A 82 -5.98 10.09 2.06
CA ARG A 82 -7.35 10.58 1.85
C ARG A 82 -7.77 9.99 0.52
N ARG A 83 -8.80 9.15 0.52
CA ARG A 83 -9.43 8.66 -0.70
C ARG A 83 -9.93 9.91 -1.42
N LEU A 84 -9.17 10.37 -2.41
CA LEU A 84 -9.66 11.29 -3.41
C LEU A 84 -10.44 10.40 -4.35
N CYS A 85 -11.72 10.23 -4.03
CA CYS A 85 -12.72 9.73 -4.95
C CYS A 85 -12.74 10.60 -6.20
#